data_AF-A0A1F8Q7L6-F1
#
_entry.id   AF-A0A1F8Q7L6-F1
#
_cell.length_a   1.000
_cell.length_b   1.000
_cell.length_c   1.000
_cell.angle_alpha   90.00
_cell.angle_beta   90.00
_cell.angle_gamma   90.00
#
_symmetry.space_group_name_H-M   'P 1'
#
loop_
_entity.id
_entity.type
_entity.pdbx_description
1 polymer ?
#
loop_
_entity_poly.entity_id
_entity_poly.type
_entity_poly.pdbx_seq_one_letter_code
_entity_poly.pdbx_strand_id
1 'polypeptide(L)'
;MRLNFIPLMCIVLILTACQDTEGSSTGGGGAGDPLALSSPAPVARQMPTSPPSRKGTTIRSSSVRVETAQPTRPQTAPAASETEEPSPAFTVCSPLVDTPLEELSQIVSDPYRPPPPGSEARHHGVDFAYFRRYGRAAIEGAGIQSVLNGQVAASIVDSFPYGNMLIIETPGSLLPPELADRISISAGESLYTLYAHMERPPKLRLGDSLKACQPLGNVGKSGNAGGAHLHLEARLGPAGTRFSGMAYYKVWATDEQRDNYLLWRTSGIYRHFDPMTLLTGVPK
;
A
#
# COMPACT_ATOMS: atom_id res chain seq x y z
N MET A 1 -45.33 -1.85 60.84
CA MET A 1 -44.18 -1.27 60.11
C MET A 1 -44.32 -1.71 58.67
N ARG A 2 -44.63 -0.77 57.76
CA ARG A 2 -45.17 -1.03 56.41
C ARG A 2 -44.07 -1.49 55.45
N LEU A 3 -44.27 -2.61 54.76
CA LEU A 3 -43.47 -3.06 53.61
C LEU A 3 -43.96 -2.33 52.34
N ASN A 4 -43.06 -1.65 51.64
CA ASN A 4 -43.32 -1.05 50.33
C ASN A 4 -43.04 -2.09 49.22
N PHE A 5 -44.10 -2.50 48.53
CA PHE A 5 -44.05 -3.17 47.23
C PHE A 5 -44.00 -2.11 46.12
N ILE A 6 -43.04 -2.21 45.21
CA ILE A 6 -42.97 -1.42 43.97
C ILE A 6 -43.34 -2.37 42.83
N PRO A 7 -44.38 -2.10 42.01
CA PRO A 7 -44.72 -2.96 40.88
C PRO A 7 -43.92 -2.59 39.63
N LEU A 8 -43.48 -3.65 38.95
CA LEU A 8 -42.80 -3.70 37.67
C LEU A 8 -43.76 -3.29 36.55
N MET A 9 -43.45 -2.22 35.81
CA MET A 9 -44.25 -1.76 34.68
C MET A 9 -43.76 -2.40 33.37
N CYS A 10 -44.51 -3.37 32.86
CA CYS A 10 -44.34 -3.93 31.52
C CYS A 10 -44.83 -2.92 30.47
N ILE A 11 -43.94 -2.43 29.62
CA ILE A 11 -44.28 -1.61 28.45
C ILE A 11 -44.54 -2.56 27.27
N VAL A 12 -45.81 -2.66 26.89
CA VAL A 12 -46.28 -3.29 25.65
C VAL A 12 -46.29 -2.23 24.56
N LEU A 13 -45.40 -2.35 23.58
CA LEU A 13 -45.40 -1.51 22.37
C LEU A 13 -46.24 -2.20 21.29
N ILE A 14 -47.43 -1.64 21.05
CA ILE A 14 -48.32 -1.99 19.95
C ILE A 14 -47.81 -1.27 18.70
N LEU A 15 -47.39 -2.02 17.68
CA LEU A 15 -47.17 -1.49 16.33
C LEU A 15 -48.45 -1.70 15.51
N THR A 16 -49.05 -0.59 15.05
CA THR A 16 -50.17 -0.62 14.11
C THR A 16 -49.78 0.09 12.82
N ALA A 17 -49.95 -0.67 11.73
CA ALA A 17 -49.95 -0.47 10.29
C ALA A 17 -49.80 0.94 9.66
N CYS A 18 -49.17 0.96 8.48
CA CYS A 18 -49.67 1.72 7.33
C CYS A 18 -49.74 0.79 6.11
N GLN A 19 -50.92 0.78 5.49
CA GLN A 19 -51.30 0.00 4.31
C GLN A 19 -51.00 0.77 3.03
N ASP A 20 -50.81 0.01 1.95
CA ASP A 20 -50.73 0.45 0.57
C ASP A 20 -52.00 1.20 0.11
N THR A 21 -51.81 2.25 -0.68
CA THR A 21 -52.87 2.84 -1.49
C THR A 21 -52.38 3.07 -2.91
N GLU A 22 -52.99 2.35 -3.85
CA GLU A 22 -53.00 2.68 -5.27
C GLU A 22 -53.85 3.91 -5.52
N GLY A 23 -53.48 4.74 -6.50
CA GLY A 23 -54.24 5.94 -6.82
C GLY A 23 -53.76 6.72 -8.04
N SER A 24 -54.24 6.26 -9.22
CA SER A 24 -54.81 7.04 -10.32
C SER A 24 -54.01 8.11 -11.08
N SER A 25 -54.14 7.99 -12.41
CA SER A 25 -53.72 8.88 -13.49
C SER A 25 -54.31 10.28 -13.45
N THR A 26 -53.53 11.28 -13.88
CA THR A 26 -53.78 12.18 -15.04
C THR A 26 -52.85 13.39 -14.93
N GLY A 27 -52.23 13.80 -16.04
CA GLY A 27 -51.45 15.05 -16.06
C GLY A 27 -50.53 15.14 -17.27
N GLY A 28 -50.96 15.89 -18.28
CA GLY A 28 -50.28 16.07 -19.56
C GLY A 28 -48.91 16.75 -19.47
N GLY A 29 -48.03 16.37 -20.39
CA GLY A 29 -46.75 17.02 -20.67
C GLY A 29 -46.62 17.22 -22.17
N GLY A 30 -46.46 18.48 -22.57
CA GLY A 30 -46.44 18.95 -23.95
C GLY A 30 -45.30 18.42 -24.82
N ALA A 31 -45.53 18.53 -26.12
CA ALA A 31 -44.62 18.22 -27.20
C ALA A 31 -43.28 18.99 -27.05
N GLY A 32 -42.18 18.24 -27.06
CA GLY A 32 -40.83 18.76 -27.26
C GLY A 32 -40.31 18.32 -28.64
N ASP A 33 -39.78 19.29 -29.39
CA ASP A 33 -39.10 19.15 -30.68
C ASP A 33 -37.96 18.12 -30.64
N PRO A 34 -37.72 17.35 -31.73
CA PRO A 34 -36.48 16.62 -31.90
C PRO A 34 -35.45 17.49 -32.66
N LEU A 35 -34.49 18.08 -31.94
CA LEU A 35 -33.25 18.56 -32.54
C LEU A 35 -32.22 17.43 -32.57
N ALA A 36 -31.68 17.23 -33.77
CA ALA A 36 -30.73 16.21 -34.16
C ALA A 36 -29.44 16.19 -33.33
N LEU A 37 -28.95 14.99 -33.05
CA LEU A 37 -27.54 14.75 -32.70
C LEU A 37 -26.97 13.74 -33.70
N SER A 38 -26.13 14.27 -34.58
CA SER A 38 -25.31 13.56 -35.56
C SER A 38 -24.24 12.71 -34.84
N SER A 39 -24.14 11.45 -35.25
CA SER A 39 -23.09 10.51 -34.83
C SER A 39 -21.81 10.73 -35.65
N PRO A 40 -20.61 10.85 -35.05
CA PRO A 40 -19.37 10.84 -35.82
C PRO A 40 -18.90 9.41 -36.13
N ALA A 41 -18.52 9.19 -37.39
CA ALA A 41 -17.95 7.94 -37.91
C ALA A 41 -16.55 7.63 -37.31
N PRO A 42 -16.12 6.35 -37.28
CA PRO A 42 -14.82 5.97 -36.73
C PRO A 42 -13.67 6.33 -37.69
N VAL A 43 -12.65 7.00 -37.16
CA VAL A 43 -11.38 7.26 -37.84
C VAL A 43 -10.52 6.00 -37.81
N ALA A 44 -10.22 5.44 -38.98
CA ALA A 44 -9.31 4.32 -39.14
C ALA A 44 -7.87 4.73 -38.81
N ARG A 45 -7.22 4.01 -37.89
CA ARG A 45 -5.79 4.11 -37.59
C ARG A 45 -4.97 3.47 -38.71
N GLN A 46 -4.07 4.24 -39.32
CA GLN A 46 -3.04 3.71 -40.22
C GLN A 46 -1.90 3.08 -39.40
N MET A 47 -1.44 1.90 -39.83
CA MET A 47 -0.25 1.22 -39.31
C MET A 47 1.04 1.80 -39.93
N PRO A 48 2.18 1.82 -39.20
CA PRO A 48 3.44 2.31 -39.74
C PRO A 48 4.15 1.27 -40.61
N THR A 49 4.69 1.73 -41.74
CA THR A 49 5.50 0.97 -42.68
C THR A 49 6.96 0.88 -42.26
N SER A 50 7.56 -0.30 -42.49
CA SER A 50 8.94 -0.71 -42.20
C SER A 50 10.03 0.15 -42.89
N PRO A 51 11.27 0.19 -42.35
CA PRO A 51 12.37 0.98 -42.91
C PRO A 51 13.13 0.24 -44.04
N PRO A 52 13.80 0.98 -44.96
CA PRO A 52 14.62 0.37 -46.01
C PRO A 52 16.05 0.01 -45.55
N SER A 53 16.57 -1.03 -46.21
CA SER A 53 17.84 -1.70 -45.97
C SER A 53 19.08 -0.95 -46.50
N ARG A 54 20.22 -1.32 -45.90
CA ARG A 54 21.59 -0.79 -46.00
C ARG A 54 22.15 -0.67 -47.42
N LYS A 55 22.98 0.36 -47.63
CA LYS A 55 24.07 0.34 -48.62
C LYS A 55 25.42 0.38 -47.93
N GLY A 56 26.33 -0.47 -48.42
CA GLY A 56 27.63 -0.74 -47.84
C GLY A 56 28.62 0.41 -48.00
N THR A 57 29.64 0.39 -47.14
CA THR A 57 30.86 1.16 -47.33
C THR A 57 32.04 0.28 -46.93
N THR A 58 32.86 0.01 -47.94
CA THR A 58 34.13 -0.69 -47.89
C THR A 58 35.11 0.09 -47.00
N ILE A 59 35.66 -0.56 -45.97
CA ILE A 59 36.82 -0.02 -45.24
C ILE A 59 38.01 -0.95 -45.48
N ARG A 60 39.08 -0.31 -45.96
CA ARG A 60 40.37 -0.88 -46.33
C ARG A 60 41.02 -1.64 -45.18
N SER A 61 41.50 -2.84 -45.49
CA SER A 61 42.40 -3.62 -44.65
C SER A 61 43.80 -3.00 -44.69
N SER A 62 44.26 -2.48 -43.55
CA SER A 62 45.64 -2.05 -43.33
C SER A 62 46.31 -3.06 -42.40
N SER A 63 47.33 -3.74 -42.91
CA SER A 63 48.16 -4.70 -42.19
C SER A 63 49.06 -3.98 -41.17
N VAL A 64 48.78 -4.21 -39.88
CA VAL A 64 49.69 -3.80 -38.80
C VAL A 64 50.53 -5.02 -38.42
N ARG A 65 51.85 -4.81 -38.45
CA ARG A 65 52.88 -5.81 -38.13
C ARG A 65 52.81 -6.11 -36.62
N VAL A 66 52.61 -7.38 -36.27
CA VAL A 66 52.65 -7.84 -34.88
C VAL A 66 54.12 -8.00 -34.48
N GLU A 67 54.59 -7.14 -33.59
CA GLU A 67 55.90 -7.25 -32.95
C GLU A 67 55.73 -8.05 -31.65
N THR A 68 56.41 -9.18 -31.58
CA THR A 68 56.33 -10.13 -30.47
C THR A 68 57.03 -9.58 -29.24
N ALA A 69 56.27 -9.05 -28.28
CA ALA A 69 56.79 -8.69 -26.96
C ALA A 69 57.03 -9.93 -26.09
N GLN A 70 58.24 -10.01 -25.52
CA GLN A 70 58.74 -11.04 -24.60
C GLN A 70 57.95 -11.06 -23.28
N PRO A 71 57.73 -12.23 -22.63
CA PRO A 71 56.89 -12.32 -21.45
C PRO A 71 57.60 -11.69 -20.25
N THR A 72 57.08 -10.56 -19.76
CA THR A 72 57.50 -9.98 -18.49
C THR A 72 56.65 -10.59 -17.38
N ARG A 73 57.33 -11.17 -16.38
CA ARG A 73 56.73 -11.78 -15.19
C ARG A 73 55.82 -10.77 -14.47
N PRO A 74 54.56 -11.11 -14.10
CA PRO A 74 53.74 -10.24 -13.28
C PRO A 74 54.40 -10.09 -11.91
N GLN A 75 54.78 -8.87 -11.54
CA GLN A 75 55.09 -8.54 -10.15
C GLN A 75 53.75 -8.44 -9.40
N THR A 76 53.62 -9.22 -8.34
CA THR A 76 52.49 -9.16 -7.42
C THR A 76 52.46 -7.78 -6.77
N ALA A 77 51.52 -6.93 -7.17
CA ALA A 77 51.23 -5.70 -6.45
C ALA A 77 50.72 -6.07 -5.04
N PRO A 78 51.10 -5.34 -3.97
CA PRO A 78 50.50 -5.54 -2.67
C PRO A 78 49.00 -5.26 -2.79
N ALA A 79 48.18 -6.20 -2.33
CA ALA A 79 46.74 -6.01 -2.24
C ALA A 79 46.47 -4.73 -1.43
N ALA A 80 45.87 -3.74 -2.10
CA ALA A 80 45.31 -2.59 -1.39
C ALA A 80 44.22 -3.15 -0.46
N SER A 81 44.39 -2.96 0.85
CA SER A 81 43.31 -3.17 1.80
C SER A 81 42.15 -2.26 1.39
N GLU A 82 41.08 -2.87 0.89
CA GLU A 82 39.78 -2.22 0.80
C GLU A 82 39.42 -1.77 2.21
N THR A 83 39.41 -0.45 2.41
CA THR A 83 38.86 0.15 3.61
C THR A 83 37.36 -0.06 3.51
N GLU A 84 36.82 -1.03 4.26
CA GLU A 84 35.38 -1.25 4.37
C GLU A 84 34.73 0.06 4.84
N GLU A 85 34.04 0.73 3.92
CA GLU A 85 33.13 1.82 4.26
C GLU A 85 32.10 1.25 5.27
N PRO A 86 31.82 1.94 6.39
CA PRO A 86 30.85 1.45 7.35
C PRO A 86 29.51 1.29 6.63
N SER A 87 29.01 0.05 6.59
CA SER A 87 27.70 -0.26 6.03
C SER A 87 26.66 0.64 6.70
N PRO A 88 25.79 1.33 5.93
CA PRO A 88 24.85 2.27 6.50
C PRO A 88 23.99 1.56 7.57
N ALA A 89 23.92 2.16 8.74
CA ALA A 89 23.21 1.60 9.88
C ALA A 89 21.75 1.31 9.50
N PHE A 90 21.28 0.11 9.85
CA PHE A 90 19.88 -0.25 9.72
C PHE A 90 19.03 0.72 10.54
N THR A 91 17.99 1.29 9.91
CA THR A 91 17.15 2.32 10.52
C THR A 91 15.69 1.92 10.41
N VAL A 92 14.96 2.01 11.53
CA VAL A 92 13.50 1.97 11.58
C VAL A 92 13.00 3.38 11.80
N CYS A 93 12.15 3.85 10.90
CA CYS A 93 11.60 5.20 10.93
C CYS A 93 10.16 5.18 11.44
N SER A 94 9.74 6.27 12.10
CA SER A 94 8.31 6.50 12.30
C SER A 94 7.59 6.51 10.94
N PRO A 95 6.38 5.95 10.82
CA PRO A 95 5.59 6.04 9.58
C PRO A 95 5.08 7.46 9.31
N LEU A 96 5.15 8.37 10.29
CA LEU A 96 4.71 9.75 10.20
C LEU A 96 5.91 10.68 10.35
N VAL A 97 6.05 11.66 9.45
CA VAL A 97 7.19 12.59 9.40
C VAL A 97 7.31 13.42 10.69
N ASP A 98 6.18 13.93 11.18
CA ASP A 98 6.14 14.88 12.30
C ASP A 98 5.96 14.19 13.68
N THR A 99 5.78 12.86 13.72
CA THR A 99 5.55 12.12 14.97
C THR A 99 6.73 11.20 15.28
N PRO A 100 7.48 11.40 16.36
CA PRO A 100 8.55 10.49 16.78
C PRO A 100 8.04 9.08 17.11
N LEU A 101 8.89 8.06 16.97
CA LEU A 101 8.54 6.66 17.28
C LEU A 101 8.02 6.50 18.71
N GLU A 102 8.63 7.20 19.66
CA GLU A 102 8.30 7.15 21.09
C GLU A 102 6.91 7.71 21.41
N GLU A 103 6.35 8.54 20.51
CA GLU A 103 5.05 9.18 20.68
C GLU A 103 3.91 8.45 19.96
N LEU A 104 4.21 7.47 19.08
CA LEU A 104 3.21 6.79 18.27
C LEU A 104 2.11 6.12 19.10
N SER A 105 2.48 5.52 20.24
CA SER A 105 1.52 4.86 21.14
C SER A 105 0.46 5.83 21.70
N GLN A 106 0.76 7.13 21.77
CA GLN A 106 -0.16 8.14 22.28
C GLN A 106 -1.22 8.57 21.26
N ILE A 107 -1.01 8.24 19.98
CA ILE A 107 -1.90 8.62 18.88
C ILE A 107 -2.53 7.40 18.20
N VAL A 108 -2.46 6.22 18.82
CA VAL A 108 -3.21 5.04 18.40
C VAL A 108 -4.70 5.28 18.69
N SER A 109 -5.51 5.40 17.64
CA SER A 109 -6.97 5.56 17.74
C SER A 109 -7.73 4.24 17.68
N ASP A 110 -7.24 3.28 16.89
CA ASP A 110 -7.73 1.89 16.89
C ASP A 110 -6.52 0.94 16.89
N PRO A 111 -6.30 0.15 17.95
CA PRO A 111 -5.16 -0.76 18.02
C PRO A 111 -5.36 -1.98 17.13
N TYR A 112 -4.27 -2.73 16.93
CA TYR A 112 -4.31 -4.02 16.26
C TYR A 112 -5.22 -5.01 17.02
N ARG A 113 -6.25 -5.48 16.31
CA ARG A 113 -7.27 -6.42 16.82
C ARG A 113 -7.54 -7.45 15.72
N PRO A 114 -6.69 -8.46 15.54
CA PRO A 114 -6.71 -9.31 14.36
C PRO A 114 -8.04 -10.07 14.22
N PRO A 115 -8.49 -10.34 12.98
CA PRO A 115 -9.64 -11.18 12.72
C PRO A 115 -9.42 -12.61 13.24
N PRO A 116 -10.49 -13.38 13.45
CA PRO A 116 -10.40 -14.83 13.39
C PRO A 116 -9.85 -15.29 12.02
N PRO A 117 -9.14 -16.42 11.93
CA PRO A 117 -8.65 -16.94 10.65
C PRO A 117 -9.76 -17.03 9.57
N GLY A 118 -9.44 -16.60 8.35
CA GLY A 118 -10.39 -16.60 7.22
C GLY A 118 -11.47 -15.50 7.25
N SER A 119 -11.47 -14.63 8.27
CA SER A 119 -12.42 -13.52 8.40
C SER A 119 -11.77 -12.18 8.04
N GLU A 120 -12.58 -11.24 7.55
CA GLU A 120 -12.16 -9.84 7.34
C GLU A 120 -12.53 -8.91 8.49
N ALA A 121 -13.19 -9.44 9.53
CA ALA A 121 -13.70 -8.66 10.64
C ALA A 121 -12.56 -8.02 11.48
N ARG A 122 -12.93 -7.07 12.35
CA ARG A 122 -11.98 -6.39 13.25
C ARG A 122 -10.88 -5.65 12.48
N HIS A 123 -9.68 -5.55 13.05
CA HIS A 123 -8.68 -4.58 12.66
C HIS A 123 -7.31 -5.23 12.41
N HIS A 124 -6.90 -5.25 11.15
CA HIS A 124 -5.68 -5.94 10.66
C HIS A 124 -4.40 -5.11 10.80
N GLY A 125 -4.52 -3.87 11.26
CA GLY A 125 -3.44 -2.92 11.38
C GLY A 125 -3.56 -2.08 12.65
N VAL A 126 -2.91 -0.93 12.67
CA VAL A 126 -3.03 0.09 13.70
C VAL A 126 -3.40 1.40 13.03
N ASP A 127 -4.38 2.08 13.61
CA ASP A 127 -4.83 3.39 13.16
C ASP A 127 -4.19 4.46 14.01
N PHE A 128 -3.52 5.40 13.36
CA PHE A 128 -2.97 6.59 14.01
C PHE A 128 -3.83 7.80 13.69
N ALA A 129 -4.34 8.47 14.72
CA ALA A 129 -5.06 9.72 14.60
C ALA A 129 -4.81 10.63 15.80
N TYR A 130 -4.89 11.93 15.57
CA TYR A 130 -4.84 12.93 16.65
C TYR A 130 -5.63 14.18 16.26
N PHE A 131 -5.95 14.97 17.29
CA PHE A 131 -6.44 16.34 17.15
C PHE A 131 -5.46 17.28 17.86
N ARG A 132 -5.27 18.47 17.28
CA ARG A 132 -4.51 19.58 17.90
C ARG A 132 -3.10 19.19 18.37
N ARG A 133 -2.33 18.51 17.51
CA ARG A 133 -0.91 18.20 17.72
C ARG A 133 -0.07 18.67 16.54
N TYR A 134 1.22 18.88 16.76
CA TYR A 134 2.20 19.26 15.72
C TYR A 134 1.78 20.46 14.86
N GLY A 135 1.12 21.45 15.48
CA GLY A 135 0.62 22.64 14.79
C GLY A 135 -0.57 22.41 13.85
N ARG A 136 -1.22 21.24 13.89
CA ARG A 136 -2.35 20.87 13.02
C ARG A 136 -3.63 20.65 13.84
N ALA A 137 -4.78 20.98 13.23
CA ALA A 137 -6.09 20.73 13.84
C ALA A 137 -6.41 19.23 13.97
N ALA A 138 -5.98 18.43 13.00
CA ALA A 138 -6.11 16.98 12.95
C ALA A 138 -4.92 16.37 12.19
N ILE A 139 -4.83 15.04 12.15
CA ILE A 139 -3.77 14.32 11.41
C ILE A 139 -3.87 14.47 9.88
N GLU A 140 -5.03 14.87 9.33
CA GLU A 140 -5.20 15.08 7.89
C GLU A 140 -4.10 15.97 7.31
N GLY A 141 -3.43 15.52 6.25
CA GLY A 141 -2.30 16.18 5.63
C GLY A 141 -0.93 15.97 6.31
N ALA A 142 -0.85 15.22 7.43
CA ALA A 142 0.43 14.85 8.03
C ALA A 142 1.26 14.02 7.03
N GLY A 143 2.58 14.22 7.01
CA GLY A 143 3.47 13.49 6.09
C GLY A 143 3.57 12.01 6.47
N ILE A 144 3.51 11.14 5.47
CA ILE A 144 3.76 9.70 5.59
C ILE A 144 5.15 9.41 5.02
N GLN A 145 5.91 8.54 5.69
CA GLN A 145 7.23 8.09 5.23
C GLN A 145 7.41 6.58 5.41
N SER A 146 8.35 5.99 4.67
CA SER A 146 8.65 4.54 4.77
C SER A 146 9.28 4.20 6.11
N VAL A 147 8.77 3.15 6.76
CA VAL A 147 9.33 2.64 8.02
C VAL A 147 10.71 2.01 7.81
N LEU A 148 10.94 1.35 6.66
CA LEU A 148 12.17 0.61 6.35
C LEU A 148 12.66 0.89 4.92
N ASN A 149 13.88 0.44 4.62
CA ASN A 149 14.33 0.26 3.24
C ASN A 149 13.48 -0.82 2.57
N GLY A 150 13.18 -0.69 1.28
CA GLY A 150 12.40 -1.71 0.60
C GLY A 150 12.13 -1.43 -0.87
N GLN A 151 11.12 -2.10 -1.39
CA GLN A 151 10.61 -1.91 -2.75
C GLN A 151 9.08 -1.85 -2.72
N VAL A 152 8.50 -1.02 -3.58
CA VAL A 152 7.03 -0.93 -3.72
C VAL A 152 6.50 -2.25 -4.28
N ALA A 153 5.72 -2.96 -3.45
CA ALA A 153 5.03 -4.19 -3.79
C ALA A 153 3.59 -3.97 -4.27
N ALA A 154 2.98 -2.81 -3.95
CA ALA A 154 1.71 -2.37 -4.50
C ALA A 154 1.63 -0.84 -4.49
N SER A 155 1.03 -0.26 -5.53
CA SER A 155 0.65 1.16 -5.60
C SER A 155 -0.75 1.24 -6.18
N ILE A 156 -1.73 1.48 -5.30
CA ILE A 156 -3.15 1.29 -5.63
C ILE A 156 -3.92 2.58 -5.39
N VAL A 157 -4.73 2.94 -6.38
CA VAL A 157 -5.54 4.16 -6.39
C VAL A 157 -6.97 3.81 -6.01
N ASP A 158 -7.45 4.46 -4.95
CA ASP A 158 -8.85 4.47 -4.49
C ASP A 158 -9.60 3.11 -4.53
N SER A 159 -9.02 2.08 -3.90
CA SER A 159 -9.65 0.76 -3.81
C SER A 159 -10.20 0.46 -2.42
N PHE A 160 -11.50 0.16 -2.33
CA PHE A 160 -12.16 -0.18 -1.06
C PHE A 160 -11.56 -1.47 -0.46
N PRO A 161 -11.30 -1.52 0.87
CA PRO A 161 -11.58 -0.49 1.87
C PRO A 161 -10.47 0.55 2.04
N TYR A 162 -9.25 0.28 1.57
CA TYR A 162 -8.06 1.06 1.89
C TYR A 162 -7.99 2.45 1.23
N GLY A 163 -8.66 2.64 0.09
CA GLY A 163 -8.55 3.85 -0.72
C GLY A 163 -7.21 3.90 -1.47
N ASN A 164 -6.55 5.05 -1.43
CA ASN A 164 -5.18 5.19 -1.92
C ASN A 164 -4.22 4.50 -0.94
N MET A 165 -3.40 3.59 -1.45
CA MET A 165 -2.49 2.84 -0.59
C MET A 165 -1.19 2.42 -1.28
N LEU A 166 -0.18 2.17 -0.44
CA LEU A 166 1.07 1.53 -0.80
C LEU A 166 1.27 0.27 0.01
N ILE A 167 1.86 -0.76 -0.60
CA ILE A 167 2.50 -1.87 0.11
C ILE A 167 3.99 -1.81 -0.21
N ILE A 168 4.82 -1.85 0.82
CA ILE A 168 6.29 -1.86 0.72
C ILE A 168 6.79 -3.21 1.22
N GLU A 169 7.55 -3.91 0.38
CA GLU A 169 8.30 -5.10 0.74
C GLU A 169 9.70 -4.72 1.26
N THR A 170 10.07 -5.23 2.42
CA THR A 170 11.45 -5.30 2.92
C THR A 170 11.89 -6.76 2.88
N PRO A 171 12.86 -7.12 2.00
CA PRO A 171 13.40 -8.47 1.97
C PRO A 171 13.91 -8.91 3.35
N GLY A 172 13.59 -10.13 3.76
CA GLY A 172 14.02 -10.66 5.07
C GLY A 172 15.53 -10.64 5.26
N SER A 173 16.30 -10.78 4.18
CA SER A 173 17.77 -10.67 4.18
C SER A 173 18.32 -9.28 4.52
N LEU A 174 17.48 -8.23 4.49
CA LEU A 174 17.85 -6.88 4.90
C LEU A 174 17.52 -6.58 6.37
N LEU A 175 16.86 -7.51 7.08
CA LEU A 175 16.49 -7.34 8.48
C LEU A 175 17.64 -7.78 9.38
N PRO A 176 17.98 -7.00 10.43
CA PRO A 176 18.90 -7.46 11.46
C PRO A 176 18.37 -8.74 12.12
N PRO A 177 19.25 -9.67 12.53
CA PRO A 177 18.85 -10.91 13.18
C PRO A 177 17.89 -10.70 14.36
N GLU A 178 18.14 -9.69 15.19
CA GLU A 178 17.31 -9.40 16.36
C GLU A 178 15.88 -9.00 15.97
N LEU A 179 15.73 -8.27 14.87
CA LEU A 179 14.41 -7.90 14.36
C LEU A 179 13.73 -9.09 13.67
N ALA A 180 14.49 -9.87 12.89
CA ALA A 180 14.01 -11.07 12.22
C ALA A 180 13.43 -12.08 13.24
N ASP A 181 14.16 -12.33 14.32
CA ASP A 181 13.74 -13.23 15.40
C ASP A 181 12.49 -12.71 16.11
N ARG A 182 12.48 -11.40 16.45
CA ARG A 182 11.35 -10.75 17.13
C ARG A 182 10.04 -10.86 16.37
N ILE A 183 10.07 -10.75 15.04
CA ILE A 183 8.87 -10.90 14.21
C ILE A 183 8.65 -12.34 13.73
N SER A 184 9.58 -13.25 14.04
CA SER A 184 9.54 -14.67 13.65
C SER A 184 9.41 -14.86 12.13
N ILE A 185 10.24 -14.13 11.38
CA ILE A 185 10.33 -14.28 9.92
C ILE A 185 11.09 -15.56 9.56
N SER A 186 10.57 -16.31 8.58
CA SER A 186 11.19 -17.54 8.09
C SER A 186 12.02 -17.30 6.83
N ALA A 187 12.92 -18.24 6.53
CA ALA A 187 13.65 -18.22 5.26
C ALA A 187 12.68 -18.21 4.07
N GLY A 188 12.94 -17.34 3.08
CA GLY A 188 12.07 -17.15 1.92
C GLY A 188 10.88 -16.22 2.14
N GLU A 189 10.67 -15.72 3.35
CA GLU A 189 9.69 -14.67 3.62
C GLU A 189 10.29 -13.27 3.51
N SER A 190 9.41 -12.27 3.36
CA SER A 190 9.72 -10.85 3.46
C SER A 190 8.70 -10.16 4.35
N LEU A 191 9.11 -9.02 4.91
CA LEU A 191 8.26 -8.13 5.67
C LEU A 191 7.54 -7.17 4.72
N TYR A 192 6.23 -7.04 4.87
CA TYR A 192 5.41 -6.13 4.09
C TYR A 192 4.75 -5.11 5.02
N THR A 193 4.83 -3.82 4.68
CA THR A 193 4.12 -2.75 5.37
C THR A 193 3.12 -2.08 4.43
N LEU A 194 1.87 -1.93 4.87
CA LEU A 194 0.79 -1.31 4.09
C LEU A 194 0.42 0.04 4.71
N TYR A 195 0.36 1.09 3.89
CA TYR A 195 -0.02 2.45 4.27
C TYR A 195 -1.31 2.80 3.52
N ALA A 196 -2.42 2.95 4.23
CA ALA A 196 -3.73 3.18 3.64
C ALA A 196 -4.30 4.57 3.96
N HIS A 197 -5.46 4.85 3.36
CA HIS A 197 -6.22 6.08 3.50
C HIS A 197 -5.43 7.34 3.11
N MET A 198 -4.49 7.22 2.18
CA MET A 198 -3.65 8.35 1.76
C MET A 198 -4.49 9.46 1.10
N GLU A 199 -4.12 10.72 1.31
CA GLU A 199 -4.84 11.90 0.79
C GLU A 199 -4.94 11.88 -0.74
N ARG A 200 -3.84 11.50 -1.40
CA ARG A 200 -3.73 11.51 -2.86
C ARG A 200 -3.25 10.16 -3.37
N PRO A 201 -3.52 9.85 -4.65
CA PRO A 201 -2.92 8.70 -5.32
C PRO A 201 -1.40 8.68 -5.13
N PRO A 202 -0.79 7.53 -4.78
CA PRO A 202 0.64 7.45 -4.63
C PRO A 202 1.36 7.77 -5.94
N LYS A 203 2.47 8.51 -5.86
CA LYS A 203 3.30 8.82 -7.03
C LYS A 203 4.33 7.74 -7.35
N LEU A 204 4.58 6.86 -6.39
CA LEU A 204 5.50 5.73 -6.50
C LEU A 204 4.87 4.62 -7.34
N ARG A 205 5.69 3.92 -8.11
CA ARG A 205 5.28 2.83 -8.98
C ARG A 205 5.72 1.50 -8.42
N LEU A 206 5.02 0.45 -8.84
CA LEU A 206 5.39 -0.93 -8.55
C LEU A 206 6.85 -1.19 -8.94
N GLY A 207 7.65 -1.73 -8.02
CA GLY A 207 9.07 -1.99 -8.22
C GLY A 207 10.02 -0.85 -7.89
N ASP A 208 9.54 0.36 -7.57
CA ASP A 208 10.43 1.45 -7.14
C ASP A 208 11.13 1.10 -5.82
N SER A 209 12.46 1.28 -5.77
CA SER A 209 13.24 1.12 -4.53
C SER A 209 13.06 2.32 -3.61
N LEU A 210 12.98 2.05 -2.30
CA LEU A 210 12.77 3.03 -1.26
C LEU A 210 13.83 2.93 -0.18
N LYS A 211 14.23 4.08 0.37
CA LYS A 211 15.00 4.14 1.61
C LYS A 211 14.06 4.31 2.81
N ALA A 212 14.51 3.87 3.98
CA ALA A 212 13.87 4.20 5.24
C ALA A 212 13.73 5.73 5.37
N CYS A 213 12.66 6.20 6.00
CA CYS A 213 12.29 7.61 6.16
C CYS A 213 11.98 8.34 4.83
N GLN A 214 11.95 7.65 3.69
CA GLN A 214 11.60 8.29 2.42
C GLN A 214 10.12 8.72 2.42
N PRO A 215 9.79 9.97 2.04
CA PRO A 215 8.41 10.43 1.93
C PRO A 215 7.59 9.61 0.94
N LEU A 216 6.37 9.24 1.35
CA LEU A 216 5.43 8.43 0.56
C LEU A 216 4.20 9.23 0.11
N GLY A 217 3.80 10.23 0.90
CA GLY A 217 2.60 11.03 0.68
C GLY A 217 2.10 11.67 1.96
N ASN A 218 0.78 11.84 2.06
CA ASN A 218 0.14 12.47 3.21
C ASN A 218 -1.06 11.65 3.68
N VAL A 219 -1.35 11.74 4.98
CA VAL A 219 -2.53 11.14 5.61
C VAL A 219 -3.80 11.79 5.07
N GLY A 220 -4.78 10.99 4.69
CA GLY A 220 -6.07 11.44 4.20
C GLY A 220 -7.21 10.62 4.79
N LYS A 221 -8.25 10.43 3.96
CA LYS A 221 -9.50 9.74 4.31
C LYS A 221 -10.11 8.97 3.14
N SER A 222 -9.31 8.64 2.12
CA SER A 222 -9.79 7.90 0.94
C SER A 222 -10.25 6.49 1.34
N GLY A 223 -11.11 5.86 0.53
CA GLY A 223 -11.65 4.53 0.84
C GLY A 223 -12.69 4.60 1.96
N ASN A 224 -12.60 3.70 2.92
CA ASN A 224 -13.58 3.50 3.99
C ASN A 224 -13.07 3.97 5.36
N ALA A 225 -12.42 5.12 5.42
CA ALA A 225 -11.72 5.57 6.63
C ALA A 225 -12.64 6.07 7.76
N GLY A 226 -13.86 6.52 7.45
CA GLY A 226 -14.78 7.18 8.40
C GLY A 226 -14.33 8.56 8.92
N GLY A 227 -13.00 8.78 9.04
CA GLY A 227 -12.32 10.02 9.38
C GLY A 227 -10.84 9.92 9.01
N ALA A 228 -10.10 11.04 9.06
CA ALA A 228 -8.70 11.05 8.65
C ALA A 228 -7.80 10.34 9.68
N HIS A 229 -7.06 9.33 9.22
CA HIS A 229 -6.09 8.57 10.00
C HIS A 229 -5.11 7.84 9.07
N LEU A 230 -3.97 7.42 9.61
CA LEU A 230 -3.09 6.48 8.93
C LEU A 230 -3.41 5.07 9.41
N HIS A 231 -3.92 4.21 8.53
CA HIS A 231 -4.02 2.76 8.76
C HIS A 231 -2.72 2.10 8.30
N LEU A 232 -1.99 1.50 9.25
CA LEU A 232 -0.72 0.81 9.00
C LEU A 232 -0.89 -0.69 9.26
N GLU A 233 -0.54 -1.55 8.31
CA GLU A 233 -0.42 -3.00 8.54
C GLU A 233 1.04 -3.46 8.43
N ALA A 234 1.37 -4.53 9.15
CA ALA A 234 2.63 -5.25 9.03
C ALA A 234 2.34 -6.74 8.82
N ARG A 235 2.96 -7.35 7.81
CA ARG A 235 2.72 -8.74 7.43
C ARG A 235 4.00 -9.47 7.03
N LEU A 236 4.02 -10.77 7.25
CA LEU A 236 5.03 -11.68 6.71
C LEU A 236 4.41 -12.55 5.63
N GLY A 237 5.14 -12.75 4.53
CA GLY A 237 4.68 -13.62 3.44
C GLY A 237 5.81 -13.91 2.46
N PRO A 238 5.52 -14.66 1.37
CA PRO A 238 6.52 -15.02 0.37
C PRO A 238 7.28 -13.80 -0.16
N ALA A 239 8.60 -13.91 -0.32
CA ALA A 239 9.41 -12.85 -0.91
C ALA A 239 9.11 -12.64 -2.41
N GLY A 240 9.26 -11.40 -2.86
CA GLY A 240 9.19 -11.00 -4.27
C GLY A 240 7.78 -10.80 -4.82
N THR A 241 6.72 -10.87 -4.00
CA THR A 241 5.36 -10.74 -4.50
C THR A 241 5.01 -9.30 -4.88
N ARG A 242 4.35 -9.15 -6.03
CA ARG A 242 3.91 -7.86 -6.56
C ARG A 242 2.40 -7.90 -6.78
N PHE A 243 1.69 -6.90 -6.27
CA PHE A 243 0.26 -6.75 -6.44
C PHE A 243 0.01 -5.63 -7.47
N SER A 244 -0.23 -6.05 -8.71
CA SER A 244 -0.59 -5.16 -9.83
C SER A 244 -1.90 -4.40 -9.59
N GLY A 245 -2.79 -4.98 -8.78
CA GLY A 245 -4.03 -4.39 -8.31
C GLY A 245 -4.72 -5.27 -7.29
N MET A 246 -5.62 -4.68 -6.50
CA MET A 246 -6.42 -5.34 -5.48
C MET A 246 -7.79 -4.68 -5.44
N ALA A 247 -8.85 -5.45 -5.65
CA ALA A 247 -10.22 -4.99 -5.56
C ALA A 247 -11.13 -6.21 -5.41
N TYR A 248 -12.03 -6.17 -4.43
CA TYR A 248 -12.96 -7.28 -4.19
C TYR A 248 -14.42 -6.88 -4.36
N TYR A 249 -14.80 -5.74 -3.76
CA TYR A 249 -16.17 -5.26 -3.67
C TYR A 249 -16.66 -4.50 -4.91
N LYS A 250 -15.89 -4.49 -6.00
CA LYS A 250 -16.26 -3.82 -7.25
C LYS A 250 -16.73 -4.85 -8.27
N VAL A 251 -17.87 -4.57 -8.92
CA VAL A 251 -18.43 -5.44 -9.95
C VAL A 251 -17.50 -5.61 -11.16
N TRP A 252 -16.66 -4.61 -11.43
CA TRP A 252 -15.67 -4.60 -12.51
C TRP A 252 -14.28 -5.08 -12.09
N ALA A 253 -14.10 -5.53 -10.84
CA ALA A 253 -12.83 -6.12 -10.41
C ALA A 253 -12.53 -7.37 -11.25
N THR A 254 -11.31 -7.42 -11.80
CA THR A 254 -10.79 -8.61 -12.49
C THR A 254 -10.56 -9.74 -11.48
N ASP A 255 -10.48 -10.98 -11.98
CA ASP A 255 -10.19 -12.13 -11.12
C ASP A 255 -8.83 -11.98 -10.43
N GLU A 256 -7.81 -11.50 -11.14
CA GLU A 256 -6.50 -11.19 -10.55
C GLU A 256 -6.59 -10.18 -9.39
N GLN A 257 -7.39 -9.12 -9.53
CA GLN A 257 -7.59 -8.14 -8.46
C GLN A 257 -8.32 -8.73 -7.24
N ARG A 258 -9.29 -9.63 -7.46
CA ARG A 258 -10.01 -10.31 -6.38
C ARG A 258 -9.11 -11.32 -5.68
N ASP A 259 -8.37 -12.09 -6.45
CA ASP A 259 -7.42 -13.09 -5.95
C ASP A 259 -6.32 -12.43 -5.14
N ASN A 260 -5.75 -11.33 -5.62
CA ASN A 260 -4.78 -10.53 -4.86
C ASN A 260 -5.37 -9.98 -3.57
N TYR A 261 -6.61 -9.53 -3.60
CA TYR A 261 -7.30 -9.06 -2.40
C TYR A 261 -7.47 -10.20 -1.38
N LEU A 262 -7.98 -11.36 -1.80
CA LEU A 262 -8.16 -12.52 -0.93
C LEU A 262 -6.81 -13.08 -0.42
N LEU A 263 -5.81 -13.13 -1.29
CA LEU A 263 -4.44 -13.53 -0.97
C LEU A 263 -3.89 -12.66 0.15
N TRP A 264 -3.96 -11.33 0.02
CA TRP A 264 -3.52 -10.43 1.06
C TRP A 264 -4.38 -10.56 2.32
N ARG A 265 -5.71 -10.53 2.18
CA ARG A 265 -6.60 -10.16 3.27
C ARG A 265 -7.10 -11.33 4.10
N THR A 266 -7.33 -12.50 3.49
CA THR A 266 -8.01 -13.63 4.16
C THR A 266 -7.31 -14.98 4.01
N SER A 267 -6.35 -15.13 3.11
CA SER A 267 -5.72 -16.44 2.80
C SER A 267 -4.94 -17.07 3.96
N GLY A 268 -4.44 -16.25 4.89
CA GLY A 268 -3.47 -16.69 5.92
C GLY A 268 -2.03 -16.83 5.42
N ILE A 269 -1.76 -16.63 4.12
CA ILE A 269 -0.40 -16.64 3.55
C ILE A 269 0.35 -15.37 3.97
N TYR A 270 -0.30 -14.22 3.90
CA TYR A 270 0.23 -12.94 4.41
C TYR A 270 -0.17 -12.77 5.87
N ARG A 271 0.65 -13.35 6.75
CA ARG A 271 0.45 -13.40 8.19
C ARG A 271 0.64 -12.00 8.79
N HIS A 272 -0.45 -11.34 9.13
CA HIS A 272 -0.40 -10.05 9.79
C HIS A 272 0.03 -10.19 11.25
N PHE A 273 0.73 -9.18 11.76
CA PHE A 273 1.11 -9.04 13.16
C PHE A 273 1.00 -7.56 13.56
N ASP A 274 1.08 -7.27 14.86
CA ASP A 274 0.98 -5.90 15.35
C ASP A 274 2.15 -5.04 14.83
N PRO A 275 1.91 -4.00 14.01
CA PRO A 275 2.93 -3.08 13.55
C PRO A 275 3.75 -2.45 14.69
N MET A 276 3.18 -2.29 15.89
CA MET A 276 3.92 -1.76 17.03
C MET A 276 5.07 -2.67 17.47
N THR A 277 5.03 -3.98 17.14
CA THR A 277 6.16 -4.91 17.37
C THR A 277 7.39 -4.55 16.51
N LEU A 278 7.16 -3.96 15.33
CA LEU A 278 8.22 -3.44 14.46
C LEU A 278 8.70 -2.07 14.94
N LEU A 279 7.76 -1.21 15.35
CA LEU A 279 8.02 0.20 15.65
C LEU A 279 8.58 0.43 17.07
N THR A 280 8.45 -0.56 17.95
CA THR A 280 8.94 -0.48 19.33
C THR A 280 10.06 -1.50 19.56
N GLY A 281 11.07 -1.14 20.36
CA GLY A 281 12.13 -2.07 20.78
C GLY A 281 13.31 -2.23 19.81
N VAL A 282 13.48 -1.32 18.84
CA VAL A 282 14.73 -1.23 18.06
C VAL A 282 15.74 -0.45 18.89
N PRO A 283 16.91 -1.02 19.26
CA PRO A 283 17.96 -0.27 19.94
C PRO A 283 18.42 0.90 19.06
N LYS A 284 18.61 2.06 19.69
CA LYS A 284 19.08 3.29 19.04
C LYS A 284 20.54 3.18 18.61
#